data_AF-A0AAI8MZ57-F1
#
_entry.id   AF-A0AAI8MZ57-F1
#
_cell.length_a   1.000
_cell.length_b   1.000
_cell.length_c   1.000
_cell.angle_alpha   90.00
_cell.angle_beta   90.00
_cell.angle_gamma   90.00
#
_symmetry.space_group_name_H-M   'P 1'
#
loop_
_entity.id
_entity.type
_entity.pdbx_description
1 polymer ?
#
loop_
_entity_poly.entity_id
_entity_poly.type
_entity_poly.pdbx_seq_one_letter_code
_entity_poly.pdbx_strand_id
1 'polypeptide(L)'
;MNEWKAKRSELEQQLIDAKQTVIKYEGTLKPFRTVTETEYRDARRAVIVLATQISDGDYEAGRPSDPYEGMTAQELRSLYEEKKANYRGYAGSGQEAAELMRIDTRIQALESEEAE
;
A
#
# COMPACT_ATOMS: atom_id res chain seq x y z
N MET A 1 -8.15 -8.14 10.01
CA MET A 1 -6.68 -8.18 10.20
C MET A 1 -6.03 -9.56 9.99
N ASN A 2 -6.74 -10.69 10.12
CA ASN A 2 -6.13 -12.03 10.00
C ASN A 2 -5.86 -12.51 8.56
N GLU A 3 -6.62 -12.06 7.56
CA GLU A 3 -6.49 -12.56 6.18
C GLU A 3 -5.20 -12.08 5.49
N TRP A 4 -4.83 -10.80 5.67
CA TRP A 4 -3.57 -10.30 5.13
C TRP A 4 -2.36 -11.00 5.74
N LYS A 5 -2.36 -11.22 7.07
CA LYS A 5 -1.24 -11.89 7.75
C LYS A 5 -1.00 -13.31 7.24
N ALA A 6 -2.07 -14.07 7.00
CA ALA A 6 -1.97 -15.41 6.43
C ALA A 6 -1.47 -15.38 4.98
N LYS A 7 -2.05 -14.50 4.15
CA LYS A 7 -1.64 -14.31 2.75
C LYS A 7 -0.19 -13.82 2.63
N ARG A 8 0.24 -12.91 3.50
CA ARG A 8 1.62 -12.41 3.58
C ARG A 8 2.61 -13.53 3.85
N SER A 9 2.30 -14.41 4.81
CA SER A 9 3.15 -15.57 5.12
C SER A 9 3.28 -16.52 3.92
N GLU A 10 2.22 -16.72 3.14
CA GLU A 10 2.26 -17.52 1.92
C GLU A 10 3.14 -16.86 0.85
N LEU A 11 2.96 -15.56 0.61
CA LEU A 11 3.79 -14.78 -0.33
C LEU A 11 5.27 -14.76 0.07
N GLU A 12 5.56 -14.67 1.37
CA GLU A 12 6.93 -14.74 1.89
C GLU A 12 7.57 -16.11 1.64
N GLN A 13 6.82 -17.20 1.82
CA GLN A 13 7.31 -18.53 1.52
C GLN A 13 7.61 -18.68 0.02
N GLN A 14 6.69 -18.25 -0.84
CA GLN A 14 6.90 -18.28 -2.30
C GLN A 14 8.11 -17.42 -2.72
N LEU A 15 8.32 -16.28 -2.05
CA LEU A 15 9.47 -15.40 -2.29
C LEU A 15 10.78 -16.09 -1.91
N ILE A 16 10.81 -16.81 -0.78
CA ILE A 16 11.97 -17.60 -0.35
C ILE A 16 12.28 -18.68 -1.38
N ASP A 17 11.28 -19.42 -1.84
CA ASP A 17 11.45 -20.51 -2.82
C ASP A 17 11.97 -19.98 -4.17
N ALA A 18 11.45 -18.83 -4.63
CA ALA A 18 11.94 -18.16 -5.82
C ALA A 18 13.41 -17.71 -5.67
N LYS A 19 13.77 -17.11 -4.52
CA LYS A 19 15.17 -16.73 -4.22
C LYS A 19 16.10 -17.94 -4.19
N GLN A 20 15.67 -19.06 -3.60
CA GLN A 20 16.46 -20.29 -3.58
C GLN A 20 16.71 -20.82 -4.99
N THR A 21 15.72 -20.74 -5.88
CA THR A 21 15.87 -21.16 -7.28
C THR A 21 16.90 -20.30 -8.01
N VAL A 22 16.87 -18.99 -7.80
CA VAL A 22 17.89 -18.04 -8.32
C VAL A 22 19.28 -18.40 -7.79
N ILE A 23 19.42 -18.59 -6.48
CA ILE A 23 20.69 -18.93 -5.83
C ILE A 23 21.24 -20.26 -6.36
N LYS A 24 20.39 -21.28 -6.52
CA LYS A 24 20.80 -22.59 -7.07
C LYS A 24 21.32 -22.46 -8.49
N TYR A 25 20.68 -21.64 -9.33
CA TYR A 25 21.12 -21.41 -10.70
C TYR A 25 22.46 -20.68 -10.77
N GLU A 26 22.60 -19.58 -10.00
CA GLU A 26 23.78 -18.71 -10.02
C GLU A 26 24.99 -19.34 -9.30
N GLY A 27 24.74 -20.07 -8.21
CA GLY A 27 25.77 -20.73 -7.40
C GLY A 27 26.27 -22.06 -7.95
N THR A 28 25.63 -22.62 -8.99
CA THR A 28 26.01 -23.92 -9.57
C THR A 28 26.59 -23.74 -10.97
N LEU A 29 27.76 -24.34 -11.20
CA LEU A 29 28.39 -24.38 -12.52
C LEU A 29 27.51 -25.15 -13.52
N LYS A 30 27.50 -24.70 -14.78
CA LYS A 30 26.67 -25.25 -15.87
C LYS A 30 26.64 -26.79 -15.96
N PRO A 31 27.76 -27.53 -15.78
CA PRO A 31 27.75 -29.00 -15.88
C PRO A 31 26.95 -29.71 -14.77
N PHE A 32 26.79 -29.07 -13.61
CA PHE A 32 26.12 -29.66 -12.44
C PHE A 32 24.78 -28.99 -12.14
N ARG A 33 24.34 -28.10 -13.03
CA ARG A 33 23.18 -27.25 -12.81
C ARG A 33 21.89 -28.06 -13.02
N THR A 34 21.04 -28.06 -12.01
CA THR A 34 19.73 -28.73 -12.02
C THR A 34 18.58 -27.78 -12.36
N VAL A 35 18.78 -26.48 -12.23
CA VAL A 35 17.80 -25.43 -12.57
C VAL A 35 18.01 -25.00 -14.03
N THR A 36 16.95 -25.02 -14.81
CA THR A 36 16.96 -24.58 -16.20
C THR A 36 17.01 -23.05 -16.33
N GLU A 37 17.44 -22.56 -17.49
CA GLU A 37 17.43 -21.12 -17.79
C GLU A 37 16.03 -20.51 -17.70
N THR A 38 14.99 -21.27 -18.08
CA THR A 38 13.59 -20.85 -17.98
C THR A 38 13.16 -20.72 -16.52
N GLU A 39 13.39 -21.74 -15.69
CA GLU A 39 13.08 -21.70 -14.25
C GLU A 39 13.81 -20.54 -13.56
N TYR A 40 15.06 -20.27 -13.94
CA TYR A 40 15.80 -19.12 -13.43
C TYR A 40 15.16 -17.78 -13.81
N ARG A 41 14.77 -17.60 -15.08
CA ARG A 41 14.11 -16.37 -15.55
C ARG A 41 12.78 -16.15 -14.85
N ASP A 42 11.99 -17.20 -14.71
CA ASP A 42 10.70 -17.16 -14.04
C ASP A 42 10.88 -16.86 -12.55
N ALA A 43 11.83 -17.51 -11.89
CA ALA A 43 12.16 -17.24 -10.49
C ALA A 43 12.62 -15.79 -10.27
N ARG A 44 13.45 -15.24 -11.16
CA ARG A 44 13.86 -13.82 -11.08
C ARG A 44 12.68 -12.87 -11.19
N ARG A 45 11.75 -13.15 -12.10
CA ARG A 45 10.53 -12.35 -12.24
C ARG A 45 9.65 -12.48 -11.00
N ALA A 46 9.47 -13.69 -10.49
CA ALA A 46 8.69 -13.98 -9.29
C ALA A 46 9.23 -13.22 -8.08
N VAL A 47 10.55 -13.15 -7.88
CA VAL A 47 11.15 -12.38 -6.77
C VAL A 47 10.69 -10.92 -6.77
N ILE A 48 10.67 -10.26 -7.93
CA ILE A 48 10.25 -8.86 -8.04
C ILE A 48 8.75 -8.73 -7.77
N VAL A 49 7.95 -9.55 -8.45
CA VAL A 49 6.48 -9.50 -8.34
C VAL A 49 6.00 -9.77 -6.92
N LEU A 50 6.54 -10.81 -6.27
CA LEU A 50 6.16 -11.19 -4.90
C LEU A 50 6.59 -10.13 -3.89
N ALA A 51 7.79 -9.54 -4.05
CA ALA A 51 8.24 -8.44 -3.19
C ALA A 51 7.33 -7.21 -3.32
N THR A 52 6.91 -6.85 -4.53
CA THR A 52 5.95 -5.76 -4.76
C THR A 52 4.60 -6.07 -4.12
N GLN A 53 4.05 -7.27 -4.32
CA GLN A 53 2.76 -7.65 -3.73
C GLN A 53 2.76 -7.61 -2.19
N ILE A 54 3.87 -8.04 -1.57
CA ILE A 54 4.04 -7.94 -0.11
C ILE A 54 4.06 -6.46 0.31
N SER A 55 4.84 -5.62 -0.38
CA SER A 55 4.91 -4.19 -0.09
C SER A 55 3.57 -3.50 -0.22
N ASP A 56 2.83 -3.76 -1.29
CA ASP A 56 1.52 -3.13 -1.55
C ASP A 56 0.49 -3.58 -0.52
N GLY A 57 0.46 -4.87 -0.17
CA GLY A 57 -0.47 -5.34 0.85
C GLY A 57 -0.09 -4.91 2.27
N ASP A 58 1.21 -4.76 2.59
CA ASP A 58 1.66 -4.17 3.85
C ASP A 58 1.25 -2.69 3.94
N TYR A 59 1.34 -1.96 2.83
CA TYR A 59 0.83 -0.58 2.72
C TYR A 59 -0.69 -0.52 2.95
N GLU A 60 -1.47 -1.34 2.25
CA GLU A 60 -2.94 -1.33 2.39
C GLU A 60 -3.39 -1.83 3.78
N ALA A 61 -2.69 -2.78 4.38
CA ALA A 61 -3.00 -3.27 5.73
C ALA A 61 -2.61 -2.27 6.83
N GLY A 62 -1.60 -1.43 6.59
CA GLY A 62 -1.19 -0.35 7.47
C GLY A 62 -1.90 0.98 7.20
N ARG A 63 -2.72 1.05 6.14
CA ARG A 63 -3.45 2.26 5.77
C ARG A 63 -4.52 2.56 6.83
N PRO A 64 -4.57 3.80 7.37
CA PRO A 64 -5.64 4.22 8.25
C PRO A 64 -7.00 4.02 7.60
N SER A 65 -7.98 3.51 8.35
CA SER A 65 -9.35 3.36 7.85
C SER A 65 -9.98 4.72 7.52
N ASP A 66 -9.59 5.76 8.28
CA ASP A 66 -9.83 7.14 7.95
C ASP A 66 -8.48 7.86 7.81
N PRO A 67 -8.12 8.38 6.62
CA PRO A 67 -6.84 9.07 6.39
C PRO A 67 -6.68 10.36 7.21
N TYR A 68 -7.75 10.83 7.86
CA TYR A 68 -7.76 12.01 8.72
C TYR A 68 -7.73 11.66 10.22
N GLU A 69 -7.72 10.36 10.56
CA GLU A 69 -7.70 9.90 11.93
C GLU A 69 -6.40 10.32 12.63
N GLY A 70 -6.52 10.98 13.79
CA GLY A 70 -5.39 11.48 14.57
C GLY A 70 -4.88 12.88 14.16
N MET A 71 -5.42 13.49 13.10
CA MET A 71 -5.15 14.90 12.80
C MET A 71 -5.93 15.82 13.75
N THR A 72 -5.28 16.91 14.17
CA THR A 72 -5.92 17.98 14.93
C THR A 72 -6.86 18.81 14.05
N ALA A 73 -7.82 19.52 14.67
CA ALA A 73 -8.73 20.42 13.93
C ALA A 73 -7.96 21.47 13.09
N GLN A 74 -6.82 21.94 13.58
CA GLN A 74 -5.99 22.93 12.88
C GLN A 74 -5.27 22.34 11.65
N GLU A 75 -4.79 21.09 11.74
CA GLU A 75 -4.19 20.38 10.60
C GLU A 75 -5.25 20.09 9.53
N LEU A 76 -6.45 19.67 9.94
CA LEU A 76 -7.56 19.43 9.01
C LEU A 76 -8.03 20.71 8.32
N ARG A 77 -8.10 21.84 9.03
CA ARG A 77 -8.41 23.15 8.42
C ARG A 77 -7.37 23.56 7.37
N SER A 78 -6.10 23.35 7.66
CA SER A 78 -5.01 23.64 6.71
C SER A 78 -5.12 22.77 5.45
N LEU A 79 -5.41 21.49 5.63
CA LEU A 79 -5.63 20.54 4.53
C LEU A 79 -6.88 20.86 3.71
N TYR A 80 -7.96 21.29 4.37
CA TYR A 80 -9.20 21.71 3.71
C TYR A 80 -8.94 22.90 2.78
N GLU A 81 -8.26 23.93 3.26
CA GLU A 81 -7.95 25.12 2.45
C GLU A 81 -6.99 24.81 1.30
N GLU A 82 -6.00 23.93 1.50
CA GLU A 82 -5.14 23.44 0.41
C GLU A 82 -5.94 22.71 -0.67
N LYS A 83 -6.80 21.76 -0.28
CA LYS A 83 -7.62 21.00 -1.22
C LYS A 83 -8.67 21.85 -1.91
N LYS A 84 -9.24 22.82 -1.20
CA LYS A 84 -10.20 23.79 -1.73
C LYS A 84 -9.55 24.74 -2.73
N ALA A 85 -8.32 25.18 -2.49
CA ALA A 85 -7.56 25.99 -3.46
C ALA A 85 -7.27 25.21 -4.75
N ASN A 86 -7.07 23.89 -4.64
CA ASN A 86 -6.88 23.00 -5.79
C ASN A 86 -8.20 22.53 -6.43
N TYR A 87 -9.35 22.76 -5.79
CA TYR A 87 -10.65 22.35 -6.29
C TYR A 87 -11.09 23.22 -7.47
N ARG A 88 -11.20 22.60 -8.65
CA ARG A 88 -11.55 23.30 -9.90
C ARG A 88 -13.03 23.26 -10.26
N GLY A 89 -13.85 22.45 -9.57
CA GLY A 89 -15.32 22.47 -9.70
C GLY A 89 -15.92 22.11 -11.06
N TYR A 90 -15.23 21.32 -11.89
CA TYR A 90 -15.73 20.90 -13.21
C TYR A 90 -16.55 19.60 -13.15
N ALA A 91 -17.29 19.30 -14.23
CA ALA A 91 -18.04 18.05 -14.34
C ALA A 91 -17.11 16.84 -14.17
N GLY A 92 -17.35 16.03 -13.12
CA GLY A 92 -16.48 14.93 -12.71
C GLY A 92 -15.77 15.16 -11.37
N SER A 93 -15.80 16.38 -10.81
CA SER A 93 -15.13 16.70 -9.54
C SER A 93 -15.87 16.25 -8.27
N GLY A 94 -16.73 15.23 -8.39
CA GLY A 94 -17.58 14.75 -7.31
C GLY A 94 -16.78 14.08 -6.18
N GLN A 95 -15.65 13.46 -6.52
CA GLN A 95 -14.75 12.87 -5.53
C GLN A 95 -14.04 13.95 -4.71
N GLU A 96 -13.52 15.00 -5.34
CA GLU A 96 -12.88 16.10 -4.61
C GLU A 96 -13.90 16.86 -3.73
N ALA A 97 -15.13 17.05 -4.20
CA ALA A 97 -16.20 17.67 -3.41
C ALA A 97 -16.60 16.80 -2.20
N ALA A 98 -16.71 15.50 -2.38
CA ALA A 98 -16.98 14.56 -1.28
C ALA A 98 -15.83 14.51 -0.27
N GLU A 99 -14.58 14.63 -0.74
CA GLU A 99 -13.40 14.69 0.12
C GLU A 99 -13.40 15.96 0.99
N LEU A 100 -13.69 17.12 0.40
CA LEU A 100 -13.83 18.37 1.16
C LEU A 100 -14.94 18.29 2.23
N MET A 101 -16.09 17.70 1.90
CA MET A 101 -17.19 17.51 2.86
C MET A 101 -16.81 16.58 4.02
N ARG A 102 -16.02 15.53 3.77
CA ARG A 102 -15.54 14.63 4.84
C ARG A 102 -14.60 15.35 5.80
N ILE A 103 -13.66 16.14 5.27
CA ILE A 103 -12.73 16.92 6.09
C ILE A 103 -13.50 17.93 6.94
N ASP A 104 -14.44 18.67 6.34
CA ASP A 104 -15.28 19.65 7.05
C ASP A 104 -16.13 19.01 8.16
N THR A 105 -16.75 17.86 7.89
CA THR A 105 -17.52 17.13 8.91
C THR A 105 -16.63 16.69 10.08
N ARG A 106 -15.38 16.29 9.82
CA ARG A 106 -14.44 15.88 10.86
C ARG A 106 -13.97 17.05 11.71
N ILE A 107 -13.72 18.21 11.09
CA ILE A 107 -13.41 19.46 11.78
C ILE A 107 -14.56 19.82 12.74
N GLN A 108 -15.81 19.80 12.27
CA GLN A 108 -16.97 20.11 13.09
C GLN A 108 -17.13 19.14 14.28
N ALA A 109 -16.85 17.85 14.08
CA ALA A 109 -16.92 16.85 15.15
C ALA A 109 -15.88 17.14 16.25
N LEU A 110 -14.61 17.41 15.87
CA LEU A 110 -13.55 17.71 16.82
C LEU A 110 -13.81 19.02 17.59
N GLU A 111 -14.31 20.04 16.90
CA GLU A 111 -14.65 21.33 17.53
C GLU A 111 -15.84 21.23 18.49
N SER A 112 -16.75 20.30 18.22
CA SER A 112 -17.89 20.03 19.12
C SER A 112 -17.44 19.27 20.37
N GLU A 113 -16.48 18.34 20.24
CA GLU A 113 -15.88 17.62 21.37
C GLU A 113 -14.98 18.52 22.24
N GLU A 114 -14.31 19.53 21.66
CA GLU A 114 -13.51 20.52 22.43
C GLU A 114 -14.37 21.57 23.15
N ALA A 115 -15.65 21.70 22.78
CA ALA A 115 -16.58 22.67 23.37
C ALA A 115 -17.41 22.10 24.54
N GLU A 116 -17.33 20.79 24.81
CA GLU A 116 -17.87 20.11 26.00
C GLU A 116 -16.87 20.08 27.17
#